data_AF-A0A9P0G769-F1
#
_entry.id   AF-A0A9P0G769-F1
#
_cell.length_a   1.000
_cell.length_b   1.000
_cell.length_c   1.000
_cell.angle_alpha   90.00
_cell.angle_beta   90.00
_cell.angle_gamma   90.00
#
_symmetry.space_group_name_H-M   'P 1'
#
loop_
_entity.id
_entity.type
_entity.pdbx_description
1 polymer ?
#
loop_
_entity_poly.entity_id
_entity_poly.type
_entity_poly.pdbx_seq_one_letter_code
_entity_poly.pdbx_strand_id
1 'polypeptide(L)'
;MDELTTNEPAALELGCVVNDIRHIIVCGHSDCKAINLLYKLQDSEFASQDNRRISPLRAWLCTHALSSLEKFQQLEVTDYTKPLVFQAETPLRKFVAYIDPDNKFNLEDKLSQINTLQQLQNIASYGFLKKRLEKHELHIHALWFDIYTGEIYYFSRGAKRFVLVEEDSFEKLLQEVKKYYS
;
A
#
# COMPACT_ATOMS: atom_id res chain seq x y z
N MET A 1 -3.57 13.18 23.96
CA MET A 1 -3.10 13.99 22.81
C MET A 1 -3.87 13.43 21.65
N ASP A 2 -4.85 14.17 21.15
CA ASP A 2 -5.82 13.65 20.17
C ASP A 2 -5.08 13.06 18.96
N GLU A 3 -5.44 11.85 18.53
CA GLU A 3 -4.92 11.17 17.33
C GLU A 3 -5.20 11.95 16.02
N LEU A 4 -5.61 13.23 16.08
CA LEU A 4 -6.43 13.92 15.09
C LEU A 4 -5.87 15.29 14.65
N THR A 5 -4.55 15.42 14.49
CA THR A 5 -3.96 16.54 13.72
C THR A 5 -3.10 16.05 12.55
N THR A 6 -3.42 14.90 11.98
CA THR A 6 -2.83 14.41 10.73
C THR A 6 -3.79 14.71 9.57
N ASN A 7 -3.23 15.03 8.40
CA ASN A 7 -4.02 15.55 7.29
C ASN A 7 -4.77 14.43 6.55
N GLU A 8 -4.20 13.23 6.53
CA GLU A 8 -4.69 12.08 5.78
C GLU A 8 -6.02 11.54 6.32
N PRO A 9 -6.21 11.34 7.64
CA PRO A 9 -7.51 10.93 8.19
C PRO A 9 -8.62 11.96 7.96
N ALA A 10 -8.30 13.27 8.07
CA ALA A 10 -9.27 14.33 7.83
C ALA A 10 -9.76 14.33 6.37
N ALA A 11 -8.87 14.10 5.40
CA ALA A 11 -9.24 13.95 4.00
C ALA A 11 -10.12 12.70 3.77
N LEU A 12 -9.78 11.58 4.41
CA LEU A 12 -10.58 10.35 4.34
C LEU A 12 -11.96 10.53 4.96
N GLU A 13 -12.08 11.24 6.08
CA GLU A 13 -13.36 11.54 6.72
C GLU A 13 -14.23 12.41 5.81
N LEU A 14 -13.69 13.52 5.30
CA LEU A 14 -14.39 14.39 4.37
C LEU A 14 -14.87 13.63 3.12
N GLY A 15 -14.01 12.81 2.52
CA GLY A 15 -14.35 12.04 1.34
C GLY A 15 -15.38 10.93 1.62
N CYS A 16 -15.07 10.04 2.56
CA CYS A 16 -15.77 8.77 2.71
C CYS A 16 -16.95 8.83 3.68
N VAL A 17 -16.90 9.73 4.67
CA VAL A 17 -17.95 9.86 5.70
C VAL A 17 -18.89 11.01 5.36
N VAL A 18 -18.35 12.19 5.06
CA VAL A 18 -19.17 13.38 4.78
C VAL A 18 -19.77 13.34 3.37
N ASN A 19 -18.98 12.96 2.36
CA ASN A 19 -19.41 12.95 0.96
C ASN A 19 -19.81 11.56 0.42
N ASP A 20 -19.86 10.54 1.27
CA ASP A 20 -20.30 9.18 0.92
C ASP A 20 -19.52 8.53 -0.24
N ILE A 21 -18.24 8.89 -0.45
CA ILE A 21 -17.38 8.20 -1.42
C ILE A 21 -17.20 6.75 -0.98
N ARG A 22 -17.49 5.81 -1.89
CA ARG A 22 -17.44 4.35 -1.61
C ARG A 22 -16.17 3.66 -2.05
N HIS A 23 -15.31 4.33 -2.82
CA HIS A 23 -14.08 3.73 -3.35
C HIS A 23 -12.87 4.62 -3.04
N ILE A 24 -11.90 4.05 -2.33
CA ILE A 24 -10.58 4.63 -2.09
C ILE A 24 -9.59 3.89 -2.96
N ILE A 25 -8.72 4.61 -3.67
CA ILE A 25 -7.61 4.02 -4.41
C ILE A 25 -6.32 4.54 -3.79
N VAL A 26 -5.47 3.63 -3.33
CA VAL A 26 -4.06 3.94 -3.04
C VAL A 26 -3.27 3.72 -4.33
N CYS A 27 -2.60 4.76 -4.80
CA CYS A 27 -1.78 4.70 -6.00
C CYS A 27 -0.29 4.77 -5.61
N GLY A 28 0.42 3.67 -5.79
CA GLY A 28 1.89 3.65 -5.78
C GLY A 28 2.45 3.82 -7.19
N HIS A 29 3.78 3.92 -7.30
CA HIS A 29 4.41 4.07 -8.60
C HIS A 29 5.89 3.64 -8.59
N SER A 30 6.45 3.40 -9.79
CA SER A 30 7.89 3.18 -9.97
C SER A 30 8.69 4.47 -9.69
N ASP A 31 9.94 4.31 -9.28
CA ASP A 31 10.89 5.38 -8.95
C ASP A 31 10.35 6.40 -7.92
N CYS A 32 9.59 5.92 -6.94
CA CYS A 32 9.10 6.77 -5.86
C CYS A 32 10.25 7.24 -4.97
N LYS A 33 10.64 8.52 -5.07
CA LYS A 33 11.82 9.06 -4.35
C LYS A 33 11.71 8.93 -2.83
N ALA A 34 10.50 8.99 -2.27
CA ALA A 34 10.28 8.72 -0.86
C ALA A 34 10.60 7.25 -0.50
N ILE A 35 10.22 6.31 -1.36
CA ILE A 35 10.49 4.89 -1.18
C ILE A 35 11.95 4.55 -1.47
N ASN A 36 12.60 5.17 -2.45
CA ASN A 36 14.03 5.02 -2.67
C ASN A 36 14.82 5.52 -1.44
N LEU A 37 14.34 6.57 -0.77
CA LEU A 37 14.92 7.02 0.50
C LEU A 37 14.62 6.03 1.63
N LEU A 38 13.40 5.48 1.71
CA LEU A 38 13.05 4.43 2.67
C LEU A 38 13.95 3.20 2.54
N TYR A 39 14.22 2.77 1.31
CA TYR A 39 15.13 1.67 1.03
C TYR A 39 16.54 1.93 1.59
N LYS A 40 17.04 3.17 1.52
CA LYS A 40 18.32 3.57 2.10
C LYS A 40 18.31 3.62 3.63
N LEU A 41 17.14 3.76 4.27
CA LEU A 41 17.00 3.75 5.73
C LEU A 41 17.17 2.35 6.35
N GLN A 42 17.46 1.32 5.55
CA GLN A 42 17.94 0.02 6.06
C GLN A 42 19.32 0.12 6.70
N ASP A 43 20.14 1.06 6.23
CA ASP A 43 21.44 1.33 6.82
C ASP A 43 21.28 2.03 8.18
N SER A 44 21.83 1.43 9.23
CA SER A 44 21.62 1.86 10.62
C SER A 44 22.31 3.18 10.95
N GLU A 45 23.42 3.50 10.28
CA GLU A 45 24.12 4.78 10.42
C GLU A 45 23.31 5.90 9.74
N PHE A 46 22.83 5.65 8.52
CA PHE A 46 21.98 6.56 7.76
C PHE A 46 20.63 6.80 8.44
N ALA A 47 20.09 5.77 9.09
CA ALA A 47 18.87 5.84 9.90
C ALA A 47 19.12 6.22 11.37
N SER A 48 20.29 6.72 11.75
CA SER A 48 20.57 7.12 13.14
C SER A 48 19.63 8.22 13.65
N GLN A 49 19.45 8.33 14.97
CA GLN A 49 18.60 9.36 15.56
C GLN A 49 19.07 10.78 15.19
N ASP A 50 20.38 11.01 15.12
CA ASP A 50 20.94 12.31 14.76
C ASP A 50 20.59 12.69 13.30
N ASN A 51 20.69 11.71 12.38
CA ASN A 51 20.31 11.91 10.97
C ASN A 51 18.81 12.12 10.75
N ARG A 52 17.96 11.57 11.63
CA ARG A 52 16.49 11.80 11.61
C ARG A 52 16.13 13.18 12.14
N ARG A 53 16.79 13.66 13.19
CA ARG A 53 16.50 14.98 13.81
C ARG A 53 16.70 16.15 12.86
N ILE A 54 17.62 16.02 11.91
CA ILE A 54 17.93 17.07 10.92
C ILE A 54 17.14 16.92 9.61
N SER A 55 16.32 15.87 9.45
CA SER A 55 15.57 15.63 8.21
C SER A 55 14.11 15.27 8.51
N PRO A 56 13.17 16.22 8.34
CA PRO A 56 11.74 15.97 8.53
C PRO A 56 11.22 14.80 7.67
N LEU A 57 11.73 14.65 6.44
CA LEU A 57 11.35 13.55 5.55
C LEU A 57 11.81 12.18 6.10
N ARG A 58 13.04 12.08 6.62
CA ARG A 58 13.50 10.83 7.24
C ARG A 58 12.69 10.50 8.49
N ALA A 59 12.44 11.51 9.34
CA ALA A 59 11.61 11.33 10.52
C ALA A 59 10.22 10.81 10.15
N TRP A 60 9.57 11.43 9.15
CA TRP A 60 8.27 10.99 8.64
C TRP A 60 8.30 9.55 8.10
N LEU A 61 9.31 9.19 7.29
CA LEU A 61 9.45 7.82 6.76
C LEU A 61 9.66 6.78 7.87
N CYS A 62 10.51 7.09 8.85
CA CYS A 62 10.72 6.20 10.00
C CYS A 62 9.44 6.02 10.83
N THR A 63 8.58 7.03 10.92
CA THR A 63 7.33 6.95 11.66
C THR A 63 6.23 6.23 10.89
N HIS A 64 6.11 6.48 9.58
CA HIS A 64 4.92 6.08 8.81
C HIS A 64 5.14 4.96 7.79
N ALA A 65 6.39 4.65 7.44
CA ALA A 65 6.71 3.70 6.37
C ALA A 65 7.63 2.55 6.79
N LEU A 66 8.11 2.53 8.05
CA LEU A 66 9.03 1.49 8.52
C LEU A 66 8.42 0.08 8.45
N SER A 67 7.12 -0.07 8.69
CA SER A 67 6.42 -1.36 8.53
C SER A 67 6.49 -1.91 7.10
N SER A 68 6.57 -1.05 6.09
CA SER A 68 6.76 -1.48 4.70
C SER A 68 8.18 -2.01 4.48
N LEU A 69 9.18 -1.37 5.11
CA LEU A 69 10.57 -1.81 5.08
C LEU A 69 10.76 -3.15 5.80
N GLU A 70 10.14 -3.34 6.96
CA GLU A 70 10.15 -4.61 7.69
C GLU A 70 9.55 -5.76 6.86
N LYS A 71 8.44 -5.49 6.15
CA LYS A 71 7.84 -6.47 5.23
C LYS A 71 8.75 -6.77 4.04
N PHE A 72 9.44 -5.77 3.52
CA PHE A 72 10.43 -5.98 2.46
C PHE A 72 11.58 -6.88 2.94
N GLN A 73 12.14 -6.62 4.13
CA GLN A 73 13.18 -7.48 4.73
C GLN A 73 12.69 -8.92 4.97
N GLN A 74 11.43 -9.11 5.36
CA GLN A 74 10.83 -10.45 5.46
C GLN A 74 10.80 -11.16 4.10
N LEU A 75 10.54 -10.42 3.02
CA LEU A 75 10.53 -10.94 1.66
C LEU A 75 11.95 -11.33 1.21
N GLU A 76 12.96 -10.51 1.53
CA GLU A 76 14.38 -10.79 1.23
C GLU A 76 14.87 -12.09 1.87
N VAL A 77 14.49 -12.36 3.12
CA VAL A 77 14.82 -13.62 3.83
C VAL A 77 14.29 -14.87 3.10
N THR A 78 13.23 -14.70 2.31
CA THR A 78 12.60 -15.78 1.55
C THR A 78 13.02 -15.80 0.08
N ASP A 79 14.06 -15.05 -0.28
CA ASP A 79 14.52 -14.86 -1.66
C ASP A 79 13.38 -14.44 -2.60
N TYR A 80 12.49 -13.59 -2.10
CA TYR A 80 11.33 -13.05 -2.82
C TYR A 80 10.31 -14.10 -3.32
N THR A 81 10.43 -15.36 -2.89
CA THR A 81 9.58 -16.47 -3.38
C THR A 81 8.28 -16.64 -2.60
N LYS A 82 8.28 -16.29 -1.31
CA LYS A 82 7.11 -16.47 -0.45
C LYS A 82 6.23 -15.22 -0.45
N PRO A 83 4.90 -15.38 -0.36
CA PRO A 83 4.03 -14.23 -0.34
C PRO A 83 4.07 -13.53 1.01
N LEU A 84 3.81 -12.22 0.99
CA LEU A 84 3.60 -11.42 2.20
C LEU A 84 2.15 -11.50 2.64
N VAL A 85 1.96 -11.41 3.96
CA VAL A 85 0.65 -11.34 4.59
C VAL A 85 0.42 -9.91 5.10
N PHE A 86 -0.71 -9.34 4.73
CA PHE A 86 -1.19 -8.04 5.22
C PHE A 86 -2.45 -8.30 6.04
N GLN A 87 -2.51 -7.72 7.24
CA GLN A 87 -3.60 -7.96 8.19
C GLN A 87 -3.84 -6.69 9.01
N ALA A 88 -5.06 -6.16 8.94
CA ALA A 88 -5.55 -5.15 9.88
C ALA A 88 -6.17 -5.83 11.11
N GLU A 89 -6.46 -5.06 12.16
CA GLU A 89 -7.05 -5.55 13.43
C GLU A 89 -8.38 -6.29 13.25
N THR A 90 -9.12 -6.02 12.16
CA THR A 90 -10.34 -6.74 11.82
C THR A 90 -10.07 -8.00 10.98
N PRO A 91 -10.60 -9.19 11.35
CA PRO A 91 -10.37 -10.47 10.65
C PRO A 91 -10.74 -10.46 9.17
N LEU A 92 -11.70 -9.62 8.77
CA LEU A 92 -12.22 -9.52 7.40
C LEU A 92 -11.22 -8.92 6.38
N ARG A 93 -10.02 -8.52 6.82
CA ARG A 93 -9.07 -7.75 5.99
C ARG A 93 -7.66 -8.34 5.96
N LYS A 94 -7.56 -9.66 6.13
CA LYS A 94 -6.35 -10.40 5.82
C LYS A 94 -6.27 -10.66 4.32
N PHE A 95 -5.17 -10.27 3.69
CA PHE A 95 -4.87 -10.64 2.32
C PHE A 95 -3.40 -11.05 2.15
N VAL A 96 -3.16 -11.79 1.09
CA VAL A 96 -1.85 -12.34 0.76
C VAL A 96 -1.43 -11.74 -0.57
N ALA A 97 -0.16 -11.36 -0.70
CA ALA A 97 0.37 -10.78 -1.92
C ALA A 97 1.71 -11.41 -2.31
N TYR A 98 1.82 -11.80 -3.57
CA TYR A 98 3.09 -12.07 -4.24
C TYR A 98 3.57 -10.76 -4.84
N ILE A 99 4.78 -10.34 -4.46
CA ILE A 99 5.37 -9.09 -4.92
C ILE A 99 6.24 -9.39 -6.12
N ASP A 100 5.87 -8.84 -7.27
CA ASP A 100 6.60 -9.00 -8.54
C ASP A 100 7.23 -10.40 -8.77
N PRO A 101 6.40 -11.46 -8.85
CA PRO A 101 6.88 -12.83 -8.98
C PRO A 101 7.62 -13.09 -10.29
N ASP A 102 7.39 -12.25 -11.30
CA ASP A 102 8.05 -12.32 -12.61
C ASP A 102 9.39 -11.56 -12.62
N ASN A 103 9.79 -10.97 -11.48
CA ASN A 103 11.02 -10.24 -11.25
C ASN A 103 11.31 -9.14 -12.29
N LYS A 104 10.28 -8.35 -12.63
CA LYS A 104 10.36 -7.28 -13.63
C LYS A 104 10.97 -5.98 -13.09
N PHE A 105 10.82 -5.74 -11.79
CA PHE A 105 11.15 -4.47 -11.14
C PHE A 105 12.36 -4.56 -10.22
N ASN A 106 13.05 -3.43 -10.03
CA ASN A 106 14.16 -3.32 -9.07
C ASN A 106 13.65 -3.40 -7.61
N LEU A 107 14.58 -3.41 -6.66
CA LEU A 107 14.28 -3.60 -5.24
C LEU A 107 13.43 -2.46 -4.66
N GLU A 108 13.74 -1.22 -5.02
CA GLU A 108 13.00 -0.04 -4.59
C GLU A 108 11.54 -0.05 -5.10
N ASP A 109 11.33 -0.51 -6.32
CA ASP A 109 10.00 -0.61 -6.94
C ASP A 109 9.18 -1.77 -6.36
N LYS A 110 9.83 -2.90 -6.01
CA LYS A 110 9.20 -3.95 -5.19
C LYS A 110 8.78 -3.41 -3.82
N LEU A 111 9.65 -2.63 -3.16
CA LEU A 111 9.31 -1.95 -1.90
C LEU A 111 8.16 -0.95 -2.10
N SER A 112 8.08 -0.27 -3.25
CA SER A 112 6.97 0.62 -3.60
C SER A 112 5.64 -0.13 -3.70
N GLN A 113 5.62 -1.31 -4.33
CA GLN A 113 4.44 -2.19 -4.35
C GLN A 113 4.04 -2.61 -2.92
N ILE A 114 5.00 -3.00 -2.08
CA ILE A 114 4.75 -3.36 -0.67
C ILE A 114 4.18 -2.18 0.10
N ASN A 115 4.75 -0.99 -0.06
CA ASN A 115 4.26 0.21 0.61
C ASN A 115 2.82 0.52 0.20
N THR A 116 2.49 0.41 -1.09
CA THR A 116 1.12 0.58 -1.59
C THR A 116 0.14 -0.33 -0.85
N LEU A 117 0.46 -1.62 -0.72
CA LEU A 117 -0.37 -2.60 -0.02
C LEU A 117 -0.39 -2.39 1.50
N GLN A 118 0.70 -1.89 2.09
CA GLN A 118 0.74 -1.52 3.50
C GLN A 118 -0.21 -0.36 3.79
N GLN A 119 -0.33 0.62 2.88
CA GLN A 119 -1.28 1.73 3.07
C GLN A 119 -2.74 1.26 3.01
N LEU A 120 -3.07 0.20 2.27
CA LEU A 120 -4.41 -0.42 2.35
C LEU A 120 -4.71 -0.90 3.77
N GLN A 121 -3.72 -1.50 4.43
CA GLN A 121 -3.83 -1.95 5.82
C GLN A 121 -3.99 -0.76 6.78
N ASN A 122 -3.20 0.30 6.59
CA ASN A 122 -3.24 1.51 7.43
C ASN A 122 -4.59 2.24 7.30
N ILE A 123 -5.11 2.43 6.08
CA ILE A 123 -6.43 3.05 5.87
C ILE A 123 -7.52 2.19 6.50
N ALA A 124 -7.40 0.86 6.39
CA ALA A 124 -8.36 -0.07 6.97
C ALA A 124 -8.39 -0.08 8.50
N SER A 125 -7.34 0.40 9.19
CA SER A 125 -7.29 0.44 10.65
C SER A 125 -7.97 1.68 11.25
N TYR A 126 -8.34 2.68 10.45
CA TYR A 126 -9.02 3.86 10.98
C TYR A 126 -10.42 3.53 11.51
N GLY A 127 -10.63 3.78 12.81
CA GLY A 127 -11.87 3.46 13.51
C GLY A 127 -13.13 4.09 12.89
N PHE A 128 -13.03 5.33 12.39
CA PHE A 128 -14.16 6.04 11.76
C PHE A 128 -14.58 5.43 10.41
N LEU A 129 -13.73 4.62 9.77
CA LEU A 129 -14.07 3.90 8.55
C LEU A 129 -14.62 2.49 8.83
N LYS A 130 -14.30 1.90 9.99
CA LYS A 130 -14.58 0.49 10.34
C LYS A 130 -16.01 0.04 10.02
N LYS A 131 -17.02 0.81 10.41
CA LYS A 131 -18.44 0.46 10.20
C LYS A 131 -18.81 0.34 8.72
N ARG A 132 -18.36 1.28 7.88
CA ARG A 132 -18.62 1.27 6.43
C ARG A 132 -17.87 0.11 5.76
N LEU A 133 -16.64 -0.11 6.21
CA LEU A 133 -15.76 -1.17 5.76
C LEU A 133 -16.31 -2.58 6.07
N GLU A 134 -16.96 -2.77 7.23
CA GLU A 134 -17.62 -4.03 7.64
C GLU A 134 -18.96 -4.27 6.93
N LYS A 135 -19.67 -3.20 6.57
CA LYS A 135 -20.95 -3.26 5.85
C LYS A 135 -20.81 -3.36 4.33
N HIS A 136 -19.59 -3.42 3.80
CA HIS A 136 -19.33 -3.36 2.36
C HIS A 136 -19.85 -2.06 1.71
N GLU A 137 -19.88 -0.94 2.45
CA GLU A 137 -20.26 0.40 1.95
C GLU A 137 -19.03 1.25 1.56
N LEU A 138 -17.83 0.74 1.81
CA LEU A 138 -16.55 1.36 1.49
C LEU A 138 -15.52 0.30 1.11
N HIS A 139 -14.82 0.57 0.00
CA HIS A 139 -13.91 -0.34 -0.66
C HIS A 139 -12.55 0.34 -0.84
N ILE A 140 -11.47 -0.40 -0.62
CA ILE A 140 -10.10 0.11 -0.77
C ILE A 140 -9.41 -0.73 -1.85
N HIS A 141 -8.85 -0.05 -2.83
CA HIS A 141 -8.17 -0.63 -3.98
C HIS A 141 -6.72 -0.16 -4.02
N ALA A 142 -5.87 -0.92 -4.72
CA ALA A 142 -4.50 -0.52 -4.99
C ALA A 142 -4.26 -0.46 -6.50
N LEU A 143 -3.72 0.66 -6.95
CA LEU A 143 -3.08 0.82 -8.25
C LEU A 143 -1.58 1.01 -8.05
N TRP A 144 -0.80 0.55 -9.01
CA TRP A 144 0.63 0.80 -9.08
C TRP A 144 1.01 1.21 -10.50
N PHE A 145 1.59 2.39 -10.65
CA PHE A 145 1.87 3.00 -11.95
C PHE A 145 3.35 2.92 -12.29
N ASP A 146 3.69 2.30 -13.42
CA ASP A 146 5.04 2.38 -13.94
C ASP A 146 5.22 3.68 -14.74
N ILE A 147 5.95 4.64 -14.19
CA ILE A 147 6.15 5.96 -14.80
C ILE A 147 6.97 5.91 -16.09
N TYR A 148 7.77 4.85 -16.29
CA TYR A 148 8.64 4.72 -17.46
C TYR A 148 7.90 4.21 -18.68
N THR A 149 6.98 3.27 -18.48
CA THR A 149 6.20 2.63 -19.55
C THR A 149 4.81 3.25 -19.71
N GLY A 150 4.29 3.92 -18.67
CA GLY A 150 2.91 4.38 -18.61
C GLY A 150 1.92 3.27 -18.25
N GLU A 151 2.41 2.08 -17.88
CA GLU A 151 1.57 0.94 -17.51
C GLU A 151 0.94 1.12 -16.13
N ILE A 152 -0.32 0.75 -16.00
CA ILE A 152 -1.04 0.73 -14.73
C ILE A 152 -1.29 -0.71 -14.34
N TYR A 153 -0.96 -1.03 -13.10
CA TYR A 153 -1.22 -2.33 -12.50
C TYR A 153 -2.29 -2.20 -11.42
N TYR A 154 -3.25 -3.12 -11.39
CA TYR A 154 -4.26 -3.21 -10.34
C TYR A 154 -3.96 -4.41 -9.44
N PHE A 155 -4.08 -4.25 -8.13
CA PHE A 155 -3.94 -5.38 -7.21
C PHE A 155 -5.17 -6.29 -7.26
N SER A 156 -5.04 -7.43 -7.95
CA SER A 156 -6.07 -8.47 -7.98
C SER A 156 -6.00 -9.30 -6.70
N ARG A 157 -7.11 -9.36 -5.96
CA ARG A 157 -7.28 -10.27 -4.81
C ARG A 157 -7.32 -11.72 -5.27
N GLY A 158 -7.91 -11.98 -6.44
CA GLY A 158 -7.97 -13.30 -7.06
C GLY A 158 -6.60 -13.84 -7.42
N ALA A 159 -5.81 -13.04 -8.14
CA ALA A 159 -4.43 -13.40 -8.52
C ALA A 159 -3.42 -13.19 -7.38
N LYS A 160 -3.79 -12.49 -6.30
CA LYS A 160 -2.94 -12.14 -5.15
C LYS A 160 -1.69 -11.38 -5.55
N ARG A 161 -1.76 -10.56 -6.61
CA ARG A 161 -0.63 -9.78 -7.14
C ARG A 161 -1.13 -8.57 -7.92
N PHE A 162 -0.21 -7.65 -8.20
CA PHE A 162 -0.43 -6.60 -9.20
C PHE A 162 -0.52 -7.23 -10.60
N VAL A 163 -1.60 -6.92 -11.30
CA VAL A 163 -1.89 -7.39 -12.67
C VAL A 163 -1.97 -6.16 -13.57
N LEU A 164 -1.24 -6.20 -14.69
CA LEU A 164 -1.27 -5.15 -15.70
C LEU A 164 -2.71 -4.93 -16.19
N VAL A 165 -3.14 -3.68 -16.28
CA VAL A 165 -4.45 -3.29 -16.80
C VAL A 165 -4.33 -3.10 -18.31
N GLU A 166 -4.81 -4.08 -19.06
CA GLU A 166 -4.80 -4.14 -20.51
C GLU A 166 -6.12 -4.76 -21.00
N GLU A 167 -6.38 -4.78 -22.31
CA GLU A 167 -7.65 -5.25 -22.88
C GLU A 167 -8.04 -6.67 -22.38
N ASP A 168 -7.07 -7.60 -22.32
CA ASP A 168 -7.28 -8.99 -21.93
C ASP A 168 -7.52 -9.21 -20.43
N SER A 169 -7.05 -8.28 -19.59
CA SER A 169 -7.16 -8.35 -18.14
C SER A 169 -8.29 -7.48 -17.60
N PHE A 170 -8.63 -6.39 -18.30
CA PHE A 170 -9.59 -5.37 -17.85
C PHE A 170 -10.95 -5.96 -17.49
N GLU A 171 -11.52 -6.79 -18.36
CA GLU A 171 -12.84 -7.40 -18.12
C GLU A 171 -12.82 -8.32 -16.89
N LYS A 172 -11.73 -9.08 -16.69
CA LYS A 172 -11.58 -9.96 -15.53
C LYS A 172 -11.45 -9.15 -14.24
N LEU A 173 -10.66 -8.08 -14.27
CA LEU A 173 -10.49 -7.15 -13.14
C LEU A 173 -11.80 -6.42 -12.82
N LEU A 174 -12.56 -6.00 -13.83
CA LEU A 174 -13.85 -5.35 -13.64
C LEU A 174 -14.89 -6.31 -13.04
N GLN A 175 -14.93 -7.55 -13.50
CA GLN A 175 -15.77 -8.60 -12.90
C GLN A 175 -15.35 -8.89 -11.46
N GLU A 176 -14.05 -8.90 -11.18
CA GLU A 176 -13.51 -9.04 -9.83
C GLU A 176 -13.97 -7.89 -8.92
N VAL A 177 -13.90 -6.65 -9.41
CA VAL A 177 -14.40 -5.47 -8.70
C VAL A 177 -15.90 -5.62 -8.39
N LYS A 178 -16.70 -5.99 -9.40
CA LYS A 178 -18.14 -6.25 -9.23
C LYS A 178 -18.47 -7.44 -8.34
N LYS A 179 -17.53 -8.34 -8.04
CA LYS A 179 -17.78 -9.52 -7.19
C LYS A 179 -17.41 -9.26 -5.73
N TYR A 180 -16.30 -8.55 -5.50
CA TYR A 180 -15.76 -8.35 -4.15
C TYR A 180 -16.06 -6.97 -3.58
N TYR A 181 -16.53 -6.03 -4.41
CA TYR A 181 -16.69 -4.62 -4.06
C TYR A 181 -18.00 -4.01 -4.59
N SER A 182 -19.02 -4.84 -4.83
CA SER A 182 -20.41 -4.45 -5.17
C SER A 182 -21.32 -4.56 -3.97
#